data_AF-A0A8D0H8Y4-F1
#
_entry.id   AF-A0A8D0H8Y4-F1
#
_cell.length_a   1.000
_cell.length_b   1.000
_cell.length_c   1.000
_cell.angle_alpha   90.00
_cell.angle_beta   90.00
_cell.angle_gamma   90.00
#
_symmetry.space_group_name_H-M   'P 1'
#
loop_
_entity.id
_entity.type
_entity.pdbx_description
1 polymer ?
#
loop_
_entity_poly.entity_id
_entity_poly.type
_entity_poly.pdbx_seq_one_letter_code
_entity_poly.pdbx_strand_id
1 'polypeptide(L)'
;MCRVFKRPFSEPTATIGVWQLAFETMSVISVVTNCVLIGMSPQVHAVFRDSKTELVLIVVLVEHILLALKFVMAFVIADKPRDIQIKLAKLEFESLEALKQQQMKLAAESLKE
;
A
#
# COMPACT_ATOMS: atom_id res chain seq x y z
N MET A 1 21.06 17.61 8.20
CA MET A 1 21.00 17.19 9.63
C MET A 1 22.22 17.64 10.41
N CYS A 2 23.45 17.23 10.07
CA CYS A 2 24.59 17.32 11.00
C CYS A 2 25.20 18.72 11.29
N ARG A 3 24.93 19.74 10.45
CA ARG A 3 25.58 21.07 10.57
C ARG A 3 24.63 22.24 10.84
N VAL A 4 23.31 22.02 10.68
CA VAL A 4 22.29 23.10 10.75
C VAL A 4 21.26 22.82 11.83
N PHE A 5 20.85 21.57 12.00
CA PHE A 5 19.82 21.20 12.97
C PHE A 5 20.48 20.63 14.23
N LYS A 6 19.86 20.90 15.39
CA LYS A 6 20.18 20.17 16.62
C LYS A 6 19.79 18.71 16.45
N ARG A 7 20.47 17.81 17.17
CA ARG A 7 20.16 16.38 17.17
C ARG A 7 18.71 16.17 17.60
N PRO A 8 17.85 15.56 16.75
CA PRO A 8 16.46 15.28 17.12
C PRO A 8 16.38 14.12 18.13
N PHE A 9 15.27 14.06 18.86
CA PHE A 9 14.94 12.90 19.68
C PHE A 9 14.59 11.71 18.79
N SER A 10 14.92 10.51 19.25
CA SER A 10 14.70 9.27 18.50
C SER A 10 13.27 8.80 18.72
N GLU A 11 12.47 8.84 17.66
CA GLU A 11 11.10 8.31 17.64
C GLU A 11 11.09 6.97 16.87
N PRO A 12 10.76 5.84 17.50
CA PRO A 12 10.67 4.56 16.80
C PRO A 12 9.44 4.55 15.89
N THR A 13 9.65 4.32 14.59
CA THR A 13 8.57 4.15 13.62
C THR A 13 8.75 2.87 12.80
N ALA A 14 7.65 2.20 12.52
CA ALA A 14 7.62 1.00 11.68
C ALA A 14 7.39 1.32 10.18
N THR A 15 6.82 2.48 9.86
CA THR A 15 6.47 2.89 8.49
C THR A 15 6.67 4.39 8.29
N ILE A 16 6.47 4.85 7.05
CA ILE A 16 6.42 6.29 6.73
C ILE A 16 5.10 6.96 7.17
N GLY A 17 4.13 6.18 7.68
CA GLY A 17 2.83 6.67 8.13
C GLY A 17 1.88 7.08 7.00
N VAL A 18 1.13 8.16 7.20
CA VAL A 18 0.10 8.68 6.28
C VAL A 18 0.63 9.02 4.88
N TRP A 19 1.94 9.27 4.77
CA TRP A 19 2.58 9.57 3.50
C TRP A 19 2.43 8.43 2.48
N GLN A 20 2.32 7.18 2.93
CA GLN A 20 2.05 6.05 2.06
C GLN A 20 0.73 6.25 1.30
N LEU A 21 -0.35 6.53 2.03
CA LEU A 21 -1.67 6.78 1.45
C LEU A 21 -1.68 8.03 0.55
N ALA A 22 -0.91 9.06 0.92
CA ALA A 22 -0.78 10.27 0.12
C ALA A 22 -0.13 9.97 -1.25
N PHE A 23 0.97 9.20 -1.27
CA PHE A 23 1.64 8.82 -2.52
C PHE A 23 0.78 7.86 -3.36
N GLU A 24 0.05 6.94 -2.73
CA GLU A 24 -0.88 6.05 -3.43
C GLU A 24 -2.00 6.83 -4.13
N THR A 25 -2.57 7.81 -3.43
CA THR A 25 -3.61 8.71 -3.96
C THR A 25 -3.07 9.58 -5.09
N MET A 26 -1.88 10.17 -4.90
CA MET A 26 -1.20 10.94 -5.95
C MET A 26 -0.98 10.10 -7.21
N SER A 27 -0.62 8.82 -7.06
CA SER A 27 -0.48 7.89 -8.17
C SER A 27 -1.81 7.62 -8.88
N VAL A 28 -2.95 7.54 -8.18
CA VAL A 28 -4.29 7.42 -8.81
C VAL A 28 -4.62 8.69 -9.62
N ILE A 29 -4.44 9.86 -9.02
CA ILE A 29 -4.68 11.15 -9.70
C ILE A 29 -3.82 11.29 -10.95
N SER A 30 -2.58 10.80 -10.90
CA SER A 30 -1.67 10.80 -12.04
C SER A 30 -2.22 10.01 -13.24
N VAL A 31 -2.86 8.85 -13.02
CA VAL A 31 -3.47 8.08 -14.12
C VAL A 31 -4.56 8.90 -14.80
N VAL A 32 -5.50 9.45 -14.01
CA VAL A 32 -6.61 10.27 -14.52
C VAL A 32 -6.07 11.48 -15.30
N THR A 33 -5.14 12.22 -14.70
CA THR A 33 -4.58 13.45 -15.31
C THR A 33 -3.86 13.15 -16.62
N ASN A 34 -3.06 12.08 -16.67
CA ASN A 34 -2.36 11.70 -17.90
C ASN A 34 -3.32 11.23 -18.99
N CYS A 35 -4.35 10.45 -18.66
CA CYS A 35 -5.38 10.03 -19.61
C CYS A 35 -6.13 11.24 -20.21
N VAL A 36 -6.47 12.23 -19.39
CA VAL A 36 -7.09 13.48 -19.86
C VAL A 36 -6.13 14.24 -20.78
N LEU A 37 -4.86 14.41 -20.41
CA LEU A 37 -3.88 15.12 -21.24
C LEU A 37 -3.68 14.44 -22.60
N ILE A 38 -3.63 13.11 -22.64
CA ILE A 38 -3.56 12.34 -23.89
C ILE A 38 -4.83 12.53 -24.71
N GLY A 39 -6.01 12.46 -24.09
CA GLY A 39 -7.29 12.67 -24.75
C GLY A 39 -7.46 14.07 -25.36
N MET A 40 -6.86 15.10 -24.76
CA MET A 40 -6.86 16.47 -25.26
C MET A 40 -5.75 16.74 -26.32
N SER A 41 -4.85 15.80 -26.54
CA SER A 41 -3.72 16.00 -27.44
C SER A 41 -4.18 16.08 -28.92
N PRO A 42 -3.61 16.99 -29.73
CA PRO A 42 -3.97 17.11 -31.15
C PRO A 42 -3.73 15.83 -31.95
N GLN A 43 -2.75 15.02 -31.56
CA GLN A 43 -2.39 13.77 -32.19
C GLN A 43 -3.51 12.74 -32.07
N VAL A 44 -4.09 12.61 -30.88
CA VAL A 44 -5.20 11.68 -30.62
C VAL A 44 -6.49 12.20 -31.26
N HIS A 45 -6.75 13.50 -31.18
CA HIS A 45 -7.88 14.12 -31.88
C HIS A 45 -7.82 13.95 -33.41
N ALA A 46 -6.62 13.91 -34.01
CA ALA A 46 -6.46 13.69 -35.44
C ALA A 46 -6.85 12.25 -35.87
N VAL A 47 -6.71 11.28 -34.97
CA VAL A 47 -7.13 9.89 -35.20
C VAL A 47 -8.65 9.75 -35.10
N PHE A 48 -9.28 10.48 -34.18
CA PHE A 48 -10.73 10.42 -33.93
C PHE A 48 -11.45 11.71 -34.40
N ARG A 49 -11.31 12.04 -35.69
CA ARG A 49 -11.90 13.28 -36.26
C ARG A 49 -13.42 13.31 -36.27
N ASP A 50 -14.07 12.16 -36.47
CA ASP A 50 -15.51 12.09 -36.75
C ASP A 50 -16.39 12.00 -35.50
N SER A 51 -15.88 11.46 -34.39
CA SER A 51 -16.67 11.26 -33.16
C SER A 51 -15.87 11.57 -31.90
N LYS A 52 -16.19 12.70 -31.26
CA LYS A 52 -15.63 13.07 -29.94
C LYS A 52 -16.12 12.13 -28.83
N THR A 53 -17.32 11.58 -28.97
CA THR A 53 -17.89 10.64 -27.98
C THR A 53 -17.12 9.32 -27.96
N GLU A 54 -16.75 8.81 -29.14
CA GLU A 54 -15.94 7.59 -29.25
C GLU A 54 -14.55 7.77 -28.64
N LEU A 55 -13.92 8.92 -28.89
CA LEU A 55 -12.66 9.29 -28.24
C LEU A 55 -12.75 9.25 -26.71
N VAL A 56 -13.77 9.90 -26.13
CA VAL A 56 -13.95 9.93 -24.66
C VAL A 56 -14.18 8.52 -24.11
N LEU A 57 -15.01 7.71 -24.77
CA LEU A 57 -15.27 6.33 -24.34
C LEU A 57 -13.99 5.48 -24.34
N ILE A 58 -13.15 5.60 -25.37
CA ILE A 58 -11.87 4.87 -25.46
C ILE A 58 -10.90 5.34 -24.38
N VAL A 59 -10.77 6.65 -24.17
CA VAL A 59 -9.88 7.20 -23.13
C VAL A 59 -10.30 6.72 -21.74
N VAL A 60 -11.60 6.77 -21.43
CA VAL A 60 -12.14 6.28 -20.16
C VAL A 60 -11.94 4.77 -20.02
N LEU A 61 -12.11 4.00 -21.09
CA LEU A 61 -11.87 2.55 -21.06
C LEU A 61 -10.40 2.24 -20.74
N VAL A 62 -9.46 2.92 -21.40
CA VAL A 62 -8.01 2.76 -21.15
C VAL A 62 -7.67 3.19 -19.73
N GLU A 63 -8.24 4.28 -19.23
CA GLU A 63 -8.07 4.73 -17.85
C GLU A 63 -8.47 3.64 -16.84
N HIS A 64 -9.66 3.04 -17.01
CA HIS A 64 -10.14 1.97 -16.12
C HIS A 64 -9.25 0.73 -16.17
N ILE A 65 -8.74 0.36 -17.35
CA ILE A 65 -7.78 -0.75 -17.49
C ILE A 65 -6.49 -0.46 -16.72
N LEU A 66 -5.95 0.76 -16.85
CA LEU A 66 -4.73 1.17 -16.15
C LEU A 66 -4.93 1.23 -14.63
N LEU A 67 -6.06 1.73 -14.17
CA LEU A 67 -6.42 1.73 -12.76
C LEU A 67 -6.56 0.31 -12.22
N ALA A 68 -7.28 -0.56 -12.93
CA ALA A 68 -7.42 -1.97 -12.56
C ALA A 68 -6.05 -2.66 -12.46
N LEU A 69 -5.17 -2.45 -13.45
CA LEU A 69 -3.81 -2.99 -13.42
C LEU A 69 -3.01 -2.47 -12.21
N LYS A 70 -3.10 -1.17 -11.90
CA LYS A 70 -2.45 -0.57 -10.73
C LYS A 70 -2.93 -1.21 -9.43
N PHE A 71 -4.24 -1.42 -9.26
CA PHE A 71 -4.79 -2.09 -8.07
C PHE A 71 -4.41 -3.57 -7.99
N VAL A 72 -4.42 -4.29 -9.11
CA VAL A 72 -3.96 -5.69 -9.16
C VAL A 72 -2.50 -5.79 -8.76
N MET A 73 -1.64 -4.91 -9.29
CA MET A 73 -0.22 -4.88 -8.91
C MET A 73 -0.02 -4.59 -7.43
N ALA A 74 -0.79 -3.66 -6.86
CA ALA A 74 -0.76 -3.37 -5.43
C ALA A 74 -1.19 -4.58 -4.57
N PHE A 75 -2.09 -5.42 -5.06
CA PHE A 75 -2.52 -6.63 -4.36
C PHE A 75 -1.52 -7.80 -4.53
N VAL A 76 -0.95 -7.96 -5.72
CA VAL A 76 -0.02 -9.06 -6.04
C VAL A 76 1.32 -8.88 -5.32
N ILE A 77 1.80 -7.65 -5.19
CA ILE A 77 3.05 -7.35 -4.50
C ILE A 77 2.78 -7.31 -3.00
N ALA A 78 3.20 -8.35 -2.29
CA ALA A 78 3.08 -8.38 -0.83
C ALA A 78 3.91 -7.27 -0.17
N ASP A 79 3.30 -6.50 0.73
CA ASP A 79 3.96 -5.42 1.47
C ASP A 79 5.14 -5.89 2.33
N LYS A 80 5.14 -7.16 2.74
CA LYS A 80 6.18 -7.77 3.56
C LYS A 80 6.85 -8.93 2.82
N PRO A 81 8.18 -8.99 2.78
CA PRO A 81 8.88 -10.13 2.20
C PRO A 81 8.68 -11.41 3.03
N ARG A 82 8.75 -12.56 2.38
CA ARG A 82 8.44 -13.88 2.98
C ARG A 82 9.26 -14.20 4.23
N ASP A 83 10.56 -13.90 4.22
CA ASP A 83 11.43 -14.18 5.37
C ASP A 83 11.02 -13.43 6.62
N ILE A 84 10.51 -12.20 6.47
CA ILE A 84 10.01 -11.39 7.57
C ILE A 84 8.68 -11.94 8.08
N GLN A 85 7.80 -12.39 7.17
CA GLN A 85 6.55 -13.04 7.57
C GLN A 85 6.80 -14.30 8.41
N ILE A 86 7.75 -15.14 8.02
CA ILE A 86 8.11 -16.36 8.77
C ILE A 86 8.66 -16.00 10.15
N LYS A 87 9.54 -15.00 10.25
CA LYS A 87 10.11 -14.56 11.53
C LYS A 87 9.03 -13.98 12.45
N LEU A 88 8.10 -13.21 11.92
CA LEU A 88 6.96 -12.68 12.68
C LEU A 88 6.05 -13.81 13.17
N ALA A 89 5.73 -14.78 12.31
CA ALA A 89 4.91 -15.93 12.69
C ALA A 89 5.59 -16.79 13.78
N LYS A 90 6.91 -16.97 13.70
CA LYS A 90 7.67 -17.66 14.75
C LYS A 90 7.61 -16.92 16.08
N LEU A 91 7.82 -15.59 16.06
CA LEU A 91 7.74 -14.75 17.25
C LEU A 91 6.35 -14.79 17.89
N GLU A 92 5.30 -14.73 17.06
CA GLU A 92 3.91 -14.85 17.52
C GLU A 92 3.66 -16.22 18.16
N PHE A 93 4.13 -17.31 17.54
CA PHE A 93 4.01 -18.65 18.09
C PHE A 93 4.69 -18.78 19.47
N GLU A 94 5.94 -18.32 19.59
CA GLU A 94 6.68 -18.34 20.86
C GLU A 94 5.97 -17.53 21.96
N SER A 95 5.37 -16.38 21.60
CA SER A 95 4.60 -15.55 22.53
C SER A 95 3.34 -16.27 23.06
N LEU A 96 2.64 -17.00 22.20
CA LEU A 96 1.46 -17.78 22.56
C LEU A 96 1.82 -18.98 23.45
N GLU A 97 2.95 -19.63 23.19
CA GLU A 97 3.43 -20.73 24.03
C GLU A 97 3.80 -20.25 25.44
N ALA A 98 4.51 -19.12 25.54
CA ALA A 98 4.82 -18.50 26.82
C ALA A 98 3.56 -18.15 27.63
N LEU A 99 2.53 -17.61 26.96
CA LEU A 99 1.24 -17.31 27.59
C LEU A 99 0.55 -18.57 28.13
N LYS A 100 0.52 -19.65 27.33
CA LYS A 100 -0.06 -20.94 27.77
C LYS A 100 0.65 -21.49 29.00
N GLN A 101 1.99 -21.42 29.03
CA GLN A 101 2.77 -21.87 30.19
C GLN A 101 2.44 -21.06 31.45
N GLN A 102 2.27 -19.74 31.33
CA GLN A 102 1.85 -18.90 32.44
C GLN A 102 0.45 -19.26 32.95
N GLN A 103 -0.52 -19.47 32.04
CA GLN A 103 -1.87 -19.88 32.43
C GLN A 103 -1.90 -21.24 33.13
N MET A 104 -1.13 -22.22 32.64
CA MET A 104 -1.03 -23.54 33.28
C MET A 104 -0.43 -23.44 34.68
N LYS A 105 0.60 -22.59 34.88
CA LYS A 105 1.19 -22.35 36.20
C LYS A 105 0.16 -21.73 37.16
N LEU A 106 -0.54 -20.69 36.72
CA LEU A 106 -1.59 -20.03 37.51
C LEU A 106 -2.73 -21.00 37.88
N ALA A 107 -3.21 -21.81 36.94
CA ALA A 107 -4.26 -22.79 37.21
C ALA A 107 -3.82 -23.85 38.23
N ALA A 108 -2.56 -24.30 38.14
CA ALA A 108 -2.00 -25.24 39.10
C ALA A 108 -1.81 -24.64 40.51
N GLU A 109 -1.58 -23.34 40.61
CA GLU A 109 -1.53 -22.61 41.89
C GLU A 109 -2.94 -22.46 42.48
N SER A 110 -3.96 -22.09 41.69
CA SER A 110 -5.34 -21.96 42.17
C SER A 110 -5.99 -23.27 42.61
N LEU A 111 -5.49 -24.41 42.14
CA LEU A 111 -5.94 -25.75 42.57
C LEU A 111 -5.30 -26.19 43.90
N LYS A 112 -4.26 -25.47 44.37
CA LYS A 112 -3.56 -25.77 45.63
C LYS A 112 -4.08 -24.93 46.81
N GLU A 113 -4.78 -23.83 46.55
CA GLU A 113 -5.58 -23.09 47.53
C GLU A 113 -6.94 -23.78 47.76
#